data_AF-A0A933YRC9-F1
#
_entry.id   AF-A0A933YRC9-F1
#
_cell.length_a   1.000
_cell.length_b   1.000
_cell.length_c   1.000
_cell.angle_alpha   90.00
_cell.angle_beta   90.00
_cell.angle_gamma   90.00
#
_symmetry.space_group_name_H-M   'P 1'
#
loop_
_entity.id
_entity.type
_entity.pdbx_description
1 polymer ?
#
loop_
_entity_poly.entity_id
_entity_poly.type
_entity_poly.pdbx_seq_one_letter_code
_entity_poly.pdbx_strand_id
1 'polypeptide(L)'
;MQLTAKHHEYWNKNLTITAILLSIWFFTTFVVGWFSGELNSIVIAGFPLGFYMNAQGSLIIYVVLIWYYQHYMNNLDLEYGVHEGDDE
;
A
#
# COMPACT_ATOMS: atom_id res chain seq x y z
N MET A 1 -23.71 21.91 -13.00
CA MET A 1 -22.46 21.89 -12.18
C MET A 1 -22.10 20.46 -11.78
N GLN A 2 -21.88 19.53 -12.72
CA GLN A 2 -21.57 18.12 -12.41
C GLN A 2 -20.07 17.84 -12.21
N LEU A 3 -19.20 18.76 -12.63
CA LEU A 3 -17.75 18.63 -12.48
C LEU A 3 -17.34 18.48 -11.00
N THR A 4 -17.89 19.31 -10.11
CA THR A 4 -17.52 19.30 -8.68
C THR A 4 -17.78 17.95 -8.00
N ALA A 5 -18.92 17.29 -8.25
CA ALA A 5 -19.26 16.03 -7.59
C ALA A 5 -18.31 14.87 -7.97
N LYS A 6 -17.96 14.72 -9.25
CA LYS A 6 -17.00 13.70 -9.71
C LYS A 6 -15.59 13.94 -9.15
N HIS A 7 -15.14 15.19 -9.06
CA HIS A 7 -13.84 15.53 -8.47
C HIS A 7 -13.79 15.24 -6.97
N HIS A 8 -14.88 15.51 -6.24
CA HIS A 8 -14.97 15.15 -4.82
C HIS A 8 -14.92 13.63 -4.60
N GLU A 9 -15.57 12.86 -5.47
CA GLU A 9 -15.54 11.39 -5.38
C GLU A 9 -14.14 10.84 -5.66
N TYR A 10 -13.46 11.32 -6.72
CA TYR A 10 -12.08 10.97 -7.02
C TYR A 10 -11.14 11.30 -5.85
N TRP A 11 -11.26 12.49 -5.28
CA TRP A 11 -10.49 12.90 -4.10
C TRP A 11 -10.72 12.00 -2.90
N ASN A 12 -11.97 11.61 -2.61
CA ASN A 12 -12.29 10.71 -1.51
C ASN A 12 -11.72 9.30 -1.74
N LYS A 13 -11.74 8.80 -2.98
CA LYS A 13 -11.10 7.53 -3.35
C LYS A 13 -9.58 7.60 -3.15
N ASN A 14 -8.94 8.69 -3.57
CA ASN A 14 -7.50 8.94 -3.36
C ASN A 14 -7.11 9.01 -1.88
N LEU A 15 -7.92 9.68 -1.06
CA LEU A 15 -7.70 9.71 0.39
C LEU A 15 -7.86 8.32 1.01
N THR A 16 -8.86 7.55 0.56
CA THR A 16 -9.12 6.19 1.06
C THR A 16 -7.94 5.26 0.76
N ILE A 17 -7.47 5.23 -0.48
CA ILE A 17 -6.33 4.39 -0.86
C ILE A 17 -5.06 4.82 -0.13
N THR A 18 -4.82 6.13 -0.01
CA THR A 18 -3.67 6.66 0.73
C THR A 18 -3.72 6.25 2.20
N ALA A 19 -4.87 6.34 2.85
CA ALA A 19 -5.05 5.92 4.23
C ALA A 19 -4.81 4.41 4.43
N ILE A 20 -5.27 3.58 3.49
CA ILE A 20 -5.02 2.13 3.50
C ILE A 20 -3.52 1.84 3.36
N LEU A 21 -2.84 2.47 2.39
CA LEU A 21 -1.41 2.27 2.16
C LEU A 21 -0.58 2.71 3.38
N LEU A 22 -0.89 3.87 3.96
CA LEU A 22 -0.25 4.36 5.18
C LEU A 22 -0.50 3.43 6.37
N SER A 23 -1.69 2.86 6.48
CA SER A 23 -1.99 1.88 7.52
C SER A 23 -1.11 0.64 7.37
N ILE A 24 -1.04 0.04 6.17
CA ILE A 24 -0.22 -1.16 5.93
C ILE A 24 1.27 -0.86 6.15
N TRP A 25 1.74 0.31 5.69
CA TRP A 25 3.09 0.78 5.95
C TRP A 25 3.38 0.90 7.45
N PHE A 26 2.45 1.48 8.22
CA PHE A 26 2.58 1.63 9.67
C PHE A 26 2.62 0.27 10.38
N PHE A 27 1.73 -0.66 10.02
CA PHE A 27 1.74 -2.02 10.58
C PHE A 27 3.07 -2.73 10.29
N THR A 28 3.55 -2.64 9.06
CA THR A 28 4.78 -3.32 8.62
C THR A 28 6.02 -2.73 9.30
N THR A 29 6.05 -1.42 9.53
CA THR A 29 7.21 -0.75 10.17
C THR A 29 7.18 -0.86 11.69
N PHE A 30 6.04 -0.55 12.31
CA PHE A 30 5.95 -0.38 13.76
C PHE A 30 5.47 -1.63 14.45
N VAL A 31 4.37 -2.24 13.98
CA VAL A 31 3.77 -3.38 14.68
C VAL A 31 4.66 -4.62 14.59
N VAL A 32 5.22 -4.90 13.42
CA VAL A 32 6.19 -6.00 13.25
C VAL A 32 7.43 -5.82 14.14
N GLY A 33 7.95 -4.60 14.26
CA GLY A 33 9.09 -4.29 15.12
C GLY A 33 8.76 -4.43 16.61
N TRP A 34 7.64 -3.85 17.02
CA TRP A 34 7.17 -3.87 18.41
C TRP A 34 6.93 -5.28 18.93
N PHE A 35 6.29 -6.13 18.12
CA PHE A 35 6.02 -7.51 18.47
C PHE A 35 7.15 -8.48 18.08
N SER A 36 8.32 -7.99 17.64
CA SER A 36 9.38 -8.86 17.10
C SER A 36 9.81 -9.97 18.08
N GLY A 37 9.77 -9.71 19.39
CA GLY A 37 10.04 -10.72 20.42
C GLY A 37 9.06 -11.91 20.39
N GLU A 38 7.77 -11.62 20.26
CA GLU A 38 6.72 -12.65 20.13
C GLU A 38 6.77 -13.32 18.76
N LEU A 39 6.94 -12.54 17.69
CA LEU A 39 7.07 -13.06 16.32
C LEU A 39 8.28 -14.00 16.18
N ASN A 40 9.39 -13.73 16.87
CA ASN A 40 10.58 -14.58 16.82
C ASN A 40 10.36 -15.99 17.39
N SER A 41 9.27 -16.24 18.13
CA SER A 41 8.87 -17.60 18.53
C SER A 41 8.41 -18.45 17.34
N ILE A 42 7.95 -17.81 16.27
CA ILE A 42 7.55 -18.45 15.02
C ILE A 42 8.78 -18.50 14.12
N VAL A 43 9.14 -19.70 13.67
CA VAL A 43 10.25 -19.91 12.74
C VAL A 43 9.70 -20.16 11.34
N ILE A 44 10.08 -19.32 10.39
CA ILE A 44 9.75 -19.48 8.97
C ILE A 44 11.04 -19.69 8.19
N ALA A 45 11.06 -20.73 7.35
CA ALA A 45 12.20 -21.06 6.48
C ALA A 45 13.56 -21.15 7.23
N GLY A 46 13.53 -21.56 8.50
CA GLY A 46 14.74 -21.67 9.35
C GLY A 46 15.14 -20.39 10.07
N PHE A 47 14.42 -19.27 9.89
CA PHE A 47 14.69 -17.99 10.55
C PHE A 47 13.53 -17.57 11.47
N PRO A 48 13.82 -16.89 12.59
CA PRO A 48 12.78 -16.23 13.38
C PRO A 48 11.98 -15.24 12.52
N LEU A 49 10.66 -15.26 12.63
CA LEU A 49 9.78 -14.49 11.76
C LEU A 49 10.01 -12.98 11.90
N GLY A 50 10.22 -12.48 13.12
CA GLY A 50 10.56 -11.07 13.35
C GLY A 50 11.85 -10.68 12.62
N PHE A 51 12.88 -11.54 12.66
CA PHE A 51 14.11 -11.33 11.91
C PHE A 51 13.87 -11.32 10.39
N TYR A 52 13.16 -12.32 9.85
CA TYR A 52 12.84 -12.40 8.42
C TYR A 52 12.06 -11.17 7.92
N MET A 53 11.08 -10.71 8.70
CA MET A 53 10.28 -9.55 8.33
C MET A 53 11.09 -8.26 8.28
N ASN A 54 12.03 -8.07 9.21
CA ASN A 54 12.95 -6.93 9.17
C ASN A 54 13.97 -7.03 8.01
N ALA A 55 14.41 -8.25 7.66
CA ALA A 55 15.43 -8.45 6.64
C ALA A 55 14.88 -8.40 5.19
N GLN A 56 13.74 -9.03 4.92
CA GLN A 56 13.20 -9.18 3.56
C GLN A 56 11.68 -9.02 3.50
N GLY A 57 10.94 -9.48 4.51
CA GLY A 57 9.48 -9.47 4.46
C GLY A 57 8.88 -8.07 4.28
N SER A 58 9.39 -7.07 4.98
CA SER A 58 8.96 -5.67 4.85
C SER A 58 9.24 -5.09 3.47
N LEU A 59 10.42 -5.38 2.88
CA LEU A 59 10.76 -4.95 1.53
C LEU A 59 9.81 -5.53 0.48
N ILE A 60 9.48 -6.82 0.59
CA ILE A 60 8.52 -7.48 -0.31
C ILE A 60 7.15 -6.80 -0.18
N ILE A 61 6.70 -6.51 1.06
CA ILE A 61 5.44 -5.79 1.30
C ILE A 61 5.44 -4.42 0.64
N TYR A 62 6.54 -3.65 0.73
CA TYR A 62 6.63 -2.34 0.09
C TYR A 62 6.56 -2.40 -1.43
N VAL A 63 7.23 -3.37 -2.06
CA VAL A 63 7.14 -3.56 -3.51
C VAL A 63 5.70 -3.89 -3.93
N VAL A 64 5.03 -4.78 -3.20
CA VAL A 64 3.63 -5.14 -3.45
C VAL A 64 2.71 -3.94 -3.27
N LEU A 65 2.92 -3.12 -2.23
CA LEU A 65 2.15 -1.90 -1.99
C LEU A 65 2.28 -0.90 -3.15
N ILE A 66 3.51 -0.67 -3.63
CA ILE A 66 3.76 0.24 -4.75
C ILE A 66 3.10 -0.28 -6.03
N TRP A 67 3.27 -1.57 -6.32
CA TRP A 67 2.65 -2.19 -7.50
C TRP A 67 1.12 -2.12 -7.44
N TYR A 68 0.53 -2.41 -6.29
CA TYR A 68 -0.91 -2.32 -6.08
C TYR A 68 -1.42 -0.89 -6.23
N TYR A 69 -0.74 0.09 -5.63
CA TYR A 69 -1.07 1.51 -5.77
C TYR A 69 -1.05 1.94 -7.23
N GLN A 70 0.02 1.61 -7.97
CA GLN A 70 0.16 1.95 -9.38
C GLN A 70 -0.99 1.37 -10.21
N HIS A 71 -1.33 0.09 -9.99
CA HIS A 71 -2.41 -0.56 -10.72
C HIS A 71 -3.79 0.05 -10.37
N TYR A 72 -4.02 0.32 -9.08
CA TYR A 72 -5.26 0.92 -8.60
C TYR A 72 -5.46 2.33 -9.16
N MET A 73 -4.43 3.18 -9.08
CA MET A 73 -4.50 4.55 -9.61
C MET A 73 -4.65 4.58 -11.12
N ASN A 74 -3.92 3.73 -11.85
CA ASN A 74 -4.07 3.65 -13.29
C ASN A 74 -5.53 3.33 -13.69
N ASN A 75 -6.17 2.38 -13.00
CA ASN A 75 -7.57 2.06 -13.26
C ASN A 75 -8.52 3.19 -12.85
N LEU A 76 -8.22 3.89 -11.75
CA LEU A 76 -9.01 5.02 -11.27
C LEU A 76 -8.92 6.22 -12.22
N ASP A 77 -7.73 6.54 -12.73
CA ASP A 77 -7.52 7.64 -13.66
C ASP A 77 -8.24 7.37 -15.00
N LEU A 78 -8.28 6.12 -15.45
CA LEU A 78 -9.09 5.68 -16.60
C LEU A 78 -10.61 5.84 -16.34
N GLU A 79 -11.10 5.49 -15.14
CA GLU A 79 -12.53 5.61 -14.77
C GLU A 79 -12.99 7.08 -14.76
N TYR A 80 -12.14 8.00 -14.30
CA TYR A 80 -12.46 9.42 -14.18
C TYR A 80 -12.02 10.24 -15.40
N GLY A 81 -11.38 9.63 -16.40
CA GLY A 81 -10.93 10.31 -17.62
C GLY A 81 -9.85 11.36 -17.37
N VAL A 82 -9.08 11.20 -16.29
CA VAL A 82 -7.94 12.06 -15.90
C VAL A 82 -6.62 11.41 -16.33
N HIS A 83 -6.69 10.31 -17.08
CA HIS A 83 -5.53 9.63 -17.60
C HIS A 83 -4.80 10.51 -18.62
N GLU A 84 -3.69 11.15 -18.22
CA GLU A 84 -2.81 11.96 -19.08
C GLU A 84 -1.89 11.08 -19.96
N GLY A 85 -2.35 9.88 -20.35
CA GLY A 85 -1.50 8.79 -20.84
C GLY A 85 -1.46 8.54 -22.35
N ASP A 86 -2.19 9.29 -23.19
CA ASP A 86 -2.27 9.03 -24.64
C ASP A 86 -2.19 10.33 -25.50
N ASP A 87 -1.25 11.23 -25.22
CA ASP A 87 -0.92 12.38 -26.08
C ASP A 87 0.43 12.19 -26.85
N GLU A 88 0.79 10.94 -27.20
CA GLU A 88 1.84 10.61 -28.19
C GLU A 88 1.36 9.65 -29.30
#